data_AF-A0A086ZPV1-F1
#
_entry.id   AF-A0A086ZPV1-F1
#
_cell.length_a   1.000
_cell.length_b   1.000
_cell.length_c   1.000
_cell.angle_alpha   90.00
_cell.angle_beta   90.00
_cell.angle_gamma   90.00
#
_symmetry.space_group_name_H-M   'P 1'
#
loop_
_entity.id
_entity.type
_entity.pdbx_description
1 polymer ?
#
loop_
_entity_poly.entity_id
_entity_poly.type
_entity_poly.pdbx_seq_one_letter_code
_entity_poly.pdbx_strand_id
1 'polypeptide(L)'
;MKSVQKALKRRADGEKGFTLVELLVVVIILGILAAIAVPIYLNQRKSAWNGTTESDVKNASLVVESAATTNGGKYTGLVTSNAKTCTYALTDTAAPACDIAGNQVNLSKGVTLAFTFTDNGYVITGTNANDSSLKTYFYDSNVGNVSHN
;
A
#
# COMPACT_ATOMS: atom_id res chain seq x y z
N MET A 1 -19.79 2.00 -61.32
CA MET A 1 -18.51 2.53 -61.83
C MET A 1 -17.78 3.48 -60.87
N LYS A 2 -18.48 4.36 -60.11
CA LYS A 2 -17.83 5.29 -59.16
C LYS A 2 -17.02 4.63 -58.02
N SER A 3 -17.34 3.39 -57.65
CA SER A 3 -16.64 2.63 -56.61
C SER A 3 -15.22 2.21 -57.01
N VAL A 4 -15.02 1.83 -58.28
CA VAL A 4 -13.71 1.41 -58.82
C VAL A 4 -12.78 2.63 -58.96
N GLN A 5 -13.31 3.76 -59.45
CA GLN A 5 -12.56 5.03 -59.48
C GLN A 5 -12.11 5.47 -58.07
N LYS A 6 -12.96 5.30 -57.05
CA LYS A 6 -12.62 5.63 -55.67
C LYS A 6 -11.54 4.71 -55.09
N ALA A 7 -11.57 3.41 -55.40
CA ALA A 7 -10.53 2.46 -54.97
C ALA A 7 -9.16 2.72 -55.62
N LEU A 8 -9.15 3.06 -56.91
CA LEU A 8 -7.92 3.44 -57.63
C LEU A 8 -7.34 4.76 -57.10
N LYS A 9 -8.19 5.74 -56.80
CA LYS A 9 -7.77 7.01 -56.19
C LYS A 9 -7.13 6.81 -54.81
N ARG A 10 -7.69 5.95 -53.95
CA ARG A 10 -7.09 5.63 -52.63
C ARG A 10 -5.71 4.99 -52.72
N ARG A 11 -5.46 4.14 -53.71
CA ARG A 11 -4.11 3.59 -53.98
C ARG A 11 -3.15 4.64 -54.53
N ALA A 12 -3.64 5.55 -55.39
CA ALA A 12 -2.86 6.65 -55.95
C ALA A 12 -2.51 7.72 -54.91
N ASP A 13 -3.41 7.98 -53.96
CA ASP A 13 -3.22 8.89 -52.83
C ASP A 13 -2.29 8.30 -51.75
N GLY A 14 -1.78 7.07 -51.94
CA GLY A 14 -0.78 6.47 -51.06
C GLY A 14 -1.29 6.07 -49.68
N GLU A 15 -2.60 5.90 -49.50
CA GLU A 15 -3.19 5.39 -48.25
C GLU A 15 -2.75 3.92 -48.01
N LYS A 16 -1.56 3.74 -47.45
CA LYS A 16 -1.01 2.44 -47.05
C LYS A 16 -1.70 1.96 -45.78
N GLY A 17 -2.31 0.78 -45.82
CA GLY A 17 -2.77 0.09 -44.62
C GLY A 17 -1.58 -0.39 -43.78
N PHE A 18 -1.80 -0.55 -42.47
CA PHE A 18 -0.80 -1.10 -41.54
C PHE A 18 -0.37 -2.50 -41.99
N THR A 19 0.93 -2.77 -42.09
CA THR A 19 1.42 -4.09 -42.49
C THR A 19 1.41 -5.04 -41.30
N LEU A 20 1.20 -6.33 -41.56
CA LEU A 20 1.31 -7.36 -40.52
C LEU A 20 2.71 -7.40 -39.89
N VAL A 21 3.75 -7.05 -40.66
CA VAL A 21 5.13 -7.00 -40.19
C VAL A 21 5.34 -5.85 -39.22
N GLU A 22 4.75 -4.68 -39.46
CA GLU A 22 4.81 -3.54 -38.53
C GLU A 22 4.12 -3.88 -37.20
N LEU A 23 2.95 -4.52 -37.23
CA LEU A 23 2.31 -4.96 -35.99
C LEU A 23 3.12 -6.05 -35.28
N LEU A 24 3.74 -6.97 -36.02
CA LEU A 24 4.55 -8.05 -35.46
C LEU A 24 5.77 -7.50 -34.70
N VAL A 25 6.52 -6.57 -35.29
CA VAL A 25 7.69 -5.98 -34.64
C VAL A 25 7.29 -5.19 -33.38
N VAL A 26 6.17 -4.47 -33.42
CA VAL A 26 5.68 -3.71 -32.27
C VAL A 26 5.34 -4.62 -31.10
N VAL A 27 4.62 -5.72 -31.32
CA VAL A 27 4.27 -6.64 -30.22
C VAL A 27 5.49 -7.37 -29.66
N ILE A 28 6.52 -7.63 -30.48
CA ILE A 28 7.80 -8.20 -30.02
C ILE A 28 8.50 -7.21 -29.07
N ILE A 29 8.61 -5.94 -29.46
CA ILE A 29 9.25 -4.92 -28.62
C ILE A 29 8.45 -4.71 -27.32
N LEU A 30 7.11 -4.61 -27.41
CA LEU A 30 6.25 -4.50 -26.22
C LEU A 30 6.38 -5.73 -25.31
N GLY A 31 6.54 -6.94 -25.87
CA GLY A 31 6.77 -8.17 -25.11
C GLY A 31 8.07 -8.11 -24.30
N ILE A 32 9.17 -7.65 -24.90
CA ILE A 32 10.46 -7.50 -24.21
C ILE A 32 10.36 -6.46 -23.09
N LEU A 33 9.73 -5.31 -23.36
CA LEU A 33 9.54 -4.26 -22.36
C LEU A 33 8.68 -4.75 -21.18
N ALA A 34 7.58 -5.45 -21.47
CA ALA A 34 6.68 -5.98 -20.44
C ALA A 34 7.39 -7.02 -19.54
N ALA A 35 8.22 -7.89 -20.12
CA ALA A 35 8.95 -8.91 -19.37
C ALA A 35 9.88 -8.31 -18.29
N ILE A 36 10.48 -7.15 -18.56
CA ILE A 36 11.36 -6.44 -17.60
C ILE A 36 10.53 -5.56 -16.66
N ALA A 37 9.52 -4.84 -17.19
CA ALA A 37 8.77 -3.85 -16.44
C ALA A 37 7.87 -4.46 -15.35
N VAL A 38 7.23 -5.60 -15.63
CA VAL A 38 6.30 -6.25 -14.69
C VAL A 38 6.96 -6.63 -13.35
N PRO A 39 8.09 -7.37 -13.30
CA PRO A 39 8.71 -7.73 -12.02
C PRO A 39 9.22 -6.51 -11.25
N ILE A 40 9.75 -5.49 -11.94
CA ILE A 40 10.20 -4.24 -11.32
C ILE A 40 9.02 -3.52 -10.67
N TYR A 41 7.92 -3.38 -11.40
CA TYR A 41 6.71 -2.73 -10.91
C TYR A 41 6.13 -3.44 -9.68
N LEU A 42 6.06 -4.78 -9.73
CA LEU A 42 5.59 -5.58 -8.60
C LEU A 42 6.49 -5.39 -7.36
N ASN A 43 7.81 -5.35 -7.54
CA ASN A 43 8.74 -5.12 -6.43
C ASN A 43 8.62 -3.70 -5.86
N GLN A 44 8.51 -2.68 -6.71
CA GLN A 44 8.30 -1.29 -6.26
C GLN A 44 7.00 -1.16 -5.45
N ARG A 45 5.94 -1.81 -5.89
CA ARG A 45 4.66 -1.82 -5.18
C ARG A 45 4.75 -2.49 -3.81
N LYS A 46 5.47 -3.62 -3.71
CA LYS A 46 5.76 -4.27 -2.41
C LYS A 46 6.56 -3.35 -1.48
N SER A 47 7.61 -2.71 -1.99
CA SER A 47 8.39 -1.75 -1.21
C SER A 47 7.56 -0.56 -0.73
N ALA A 48 6.65 -0.05 -1.55
CA ALA A 48 5.73 1.01 -1.16
C ALA A 48 4.80 0.57 -0.02
N TRP A 49 4.17 -0.61 -0.13
CA TRP A 49 3.31 -1.13 0.92
C TRP A 49 4.04 -1.40 2.24
N ASN A 50 5.29 -1.90 2.16
CA ASN A 50 6.16 -2.06 3.32
C ASN A 50 6.45 -0.70 3.99
N GLY A 51 6.89 0.29 3.21
CA GLY A 51 7.17 1.64 3.73
C GLY A 51 5.94 2.34 4.31
N THR A 52 4.77 2.13 3.72
CA THR A 52 3.49 2.60 4.28
C THR A 52 3.22 1.97 5.65
N THR A 53 3.38 0.65 5.77
CA THR A 53 3.13 -0.07 7.03
C THR A 53 4.11 0.34 8.12
N GLU A 54 5.39 0.49 7.77
CA GLU A 54 6.44 1.01 8.66
C GLU A 54 6.11 2.41 9.17
N SER A 55 5.68 3.30 8.27
CA SER A 55 5.30 4.68 8.60
C SER A 55 4.07 4.72 9.51
N ASP A 56 3.04 3.93 9.22
CA ASP A 56 1.83 3.85 10.03
C ASP A 56 2.12 3.35 11.44
N VAL A 57 2.98 2.32 11.58
CA VAL A 57 3.45 1.84 12.89
C VAL A 57 4.17 2.94 13.67
N LYS A 58 5.09 3.67 13.02
CA LYS A 58 5.82 4.77 13.65
C LYS A 58 4.89 5.92 14.06
N ASN A 59 3.95 6.30 13.20
CA ASN A 59 2.99 7.35 13.49
C ASN A 59 2.06 6.94 14.64
N ALA A 60 1.64 5.68 14.68
CA ALA A 60 0.83 5.15 15.76
C ALA A 60 1.56 5.16 17.10
N SER A 61 2.88 4.97 17.14
CA SER A 61 3.66 5.11 18.37
C SER A 61 3.55 6.53 18.94
N LEU A 62 3.62 7.55 18.09
CA LEU A 62 3.44 8.95 18.50
C LEU A 62 2.05 9.21 19.08
N VAL A 63 1.02 8.59 18.51
CA VAL A 63 -0.36 8.68 19.03
C VAL A 63 -0.46 8.06 20.43
N VAL A 64 0.17 6.90 20.64
CA VAL A 64 0.20 6.25 21.95
C VAL A 64 0.93 7.11 22.99
N GLU A 65 2.10 7.66 22.65
CA GLU A 65 2.82 8.57 23.55
C GLU A 65 1.99 9.80 23.90
N SER A 66 1.31 10.38 22.91
CA SER A 66 0.42 11.52 23.13
C SER A 66 -0.73 11.16 24.08
N ALA A 67 -1.36 10.00 23.89
CA ALA A 67 -2.40 9.50 24.76
C ALA A 67 -1.91 9.30 26.21
N ALA A 68 -0.70 8.75 26.38
CA ALA A 68 -0.08 8.53 27.68
C ALA A 68 0.14 9.83 28.47
N THR A 69 0.40 10.97 27.80
CA THR A 69 0.55 12.27 28.49
C THR A 69 -0.70 12.67 29.28
N THR A 70 -1.89 12.37 28.74
CA THR A 70 -3.18 12.66 29.41
C THR A 70 -3.55 11.61 30.46
N ASN A 71 -2.86 10.47 30.45
CA ASN A 71 -3.04 9.36 31.40
C ASN A 71 -1.92 9.28 32.46
N GLY A 72 -1.31 10.43 32.77
CA GLY A 72 -0.25 10.53 33.79
C GLY A 72 1.01 9.73 33.46
N GLY A 73 1.34 9.57 32.18
CA GLY A 73 2.50 8.83 31.69
C GLY A 73 2.33 7.31 31.70
N LYS A 74 1.12 6.80 31.97
CA LYS A 74 0.83 5.36 32.01
C LYS A 74 0.25 4.89 30.68
N TYR A 75 0.66 3.68 30.27
CA TYR A 75 0.13 3.02 29.08
C TYR A 75 -1.06 2.10 29.41
N THR A 76 -1.15 1.63 30.65
CA THR A 76 -2.31 0.87 31.14
C THR A 76 -3.56 1.75 31.21
N GLY A 77 -4.70 1.21 30.78
CA GLY A 77 -5.98 1.93 30.76
C GLY A 77 -6.17 2.93 29.60
N LEU A 78 -5.20 3.07 28.68
CA LEU A 78 -5.37 3.86 27.45
C LEU A 78 -6.45 3.28 26.51
N VAL A 79 -6.75 2.00 26.69
CA VAL A 79 -7.77 1.24 25.98
C VAL A 79 -8.48 0.34 27.00
N THR A 80 -9.75 0.01 26.74
CA THR A 80 -10.59 -0.80 27.66
C THR A 80 -10.07 -2.22 27.89
N SER A 81 -9.24 -2.72 27.00
CA SER A 81 -8.52 -3.98 27.14
C SER A 81 -7.08 -3.72 26.74
N ASN A 82 -6.11 -4.33 27.42
CA ASN A 82 -4.67 -4.17 27.14
C ASN A 82 -4.25 -4.58 25.70
N ALA A 83 -5.20 -4.92 24.84
CA ALA A 83 -5.00 -5.04 23.40
C ALA A 83 -6.07 -4.24 22.65
N LYS A 84 -5.68 -3.58 21.56
CA LYS A 84 -6.59 -2.96 20.58
C LYS A 84 -6.10 -3.26 19.18
N THR A 85 -7.02 -3.48 18.25
CA THR A 85 -6.68 -3.65 16.83
C THR A 85 -7.41 -2.60 16.02
N CYS A 86 -6.70 -2.00 15.08
CA CYS A 86 -7.22 -1.04 14.14
C CYS A 86 -6.88 -1.51 12.73
N THR A 87 -7.92 -1.70 11.92
CA THR A 87 -7.80 -2.27 10.58
C THR A 87 -8.50 -1.35 9.61
N TYR A 88 -7.79 -0.96 8.55
CA TYR A 88 -8.41 -0.38 7.36
C TYR A 88 -8.40 -1.44 6.26
N ALA A 89 -9.51 -2.13 6.05
CA ALA A 89 -9.55 -3.23 5.08
C ALA A 89 -9.51 -2.72 3.64
N LEU A 90 -9.04 -3.56 2.71
CA LEU A 90 -8.99 -3.24 1.29
C LEU A 90 -10.39 -3.01 0.67
N THR A 91 -11.42 -3.60 1.29
CA THR A 91 -12.82 -3.49 0.89
C THR A 91 -13.50 -2.23 1.41
N ASP A 92 -12.92 -1.56 2.40
CA ASP A 92 -13.54 -0.42 3.05
C ASP A 92 -13.49 0.82 2.15
N THR A 93 -14.60 1.55 2.09
CA THR A 93 -14.72 2.79 1.29
C THR A 93 -14.40 4.04 2.10
N ALA A 94 -14.24 3.91 3.41
CA ALA A 94 -13.86 4.99 4.32
C ALA A 94 -12.86 4.46 5.36
N ALA A 95 -11.99 5.35 5.86
CA ALA A 95 -11.04 4.99 6.90
C ALA A 95 -11.76 4.64 8.21
N PRO A 96 -11.24 3.68 9.00
CA PRO A 96 -11.83 3.31 10.27
C PRO A 96 -11.70 4.46 11.28
N ALA A 97 -12.70 4.63 12.14
CA ALA A 97 -12.54 5.41 13.35
C ALA A 97 -11.77 4.57 14.38
N CYS A 98 -10.45 4.76 14.44
CA CYS A 98 -9.59 4.20 15.47
C CYS A 98 -8.97 5.32 16.30
N ASP A 99 -9.03 5.19 17.61
CA ASP A 99 -8.45 6.13 18.57
C ASP A 99 -7.73 5.39 19.71
N ILE A 100 -6.79 6.04 20.39
CA ILE A 100 -6.20 5.61 21.66
C ILE A 100 -6.44 6.72 22.67
N ALA A 101 -7.29 6.46 23.67
CA ALA A 101 -7.76 7.45 24.65
C ALA A 101 -8.17 8.80 24.02
N GLY A 102 -8.96 8.77 22.93
CA GLY A 102 -9.42 9.98 22.23
C GLY A 102 -8.44 10.56 21.20
N ASN A 103 -7.24 9.99 21.05
CA ASN A 103 -6.28 10.41 20.03
C ASN A 103 -6.40 9.53 18.79
N GLN A 104 -6.74 10.12 17.65
CA GLN A 104 -7.00 9.38 16.41
C GLN A 104 -5.72 8.72 15.87
N VAL A 105 -5.82 7.43 15.52
CA VAL A 105 -4.81 6.69 14.77
C VAL A 105 -5.20 6.74 13.30
N ASN A 106 -4.34 7.34 12.48
CA ASN A 106 -4.52 7.33 11.04
C ASN A 106 -3.86 6.07 10.46
N LEU A 107 -4.61 5.33 9.64
CA LEU A 107 -4.15 4.14 8.96
C LEU A 107 -4.27 4.30 7.45
N SER A 108 -3.33 3.70 6.74
CA SER A 108 -3.38 3.52 5.31
C SER A 108 -4.20 2.28 4.94
N LYS A 109 -4.76 2.27 3.74
CA LYS A 109 -5.65 1.19 3.29
C LYS A 109 -4.89 -0.13 3.14
N GLY A 110 -5.48 -1.20 3.67
CA GLY A 110 -4.90 -2.54 3.75
C GLY A 110 -4.04 -2.78 4.99
N VAL A 111 -3.77 -1.76 5.81
CA VAL A 111 -2.94 -1.89 7.02
C VAL A 111 -3.80 -2.31 8.22
N THR A 112 -3.27 -3.23 9.01
CA THR A 112 -3.77 -3.58 10.34
C THR A 112 -2.69 -3.32 11.37
N LEU A 113 -3.01 -2.51 12.38
CA LEU A 113 -2.19 -2.26 13.55
C LEU A 113 -2.80 -2.95 14.76
N ALA A 114 -2.02 -3.80 15.43
CA ALA A 114 -2.38 -4.41 16.70
C ALA A 114 -1.50 -3.83 17.82
N PHE A 115 -2.13 -3.26 18.82
CA PHE A 115 -1.51 -2.65 19.99
C PHE A 115 -1.63 -3.61 21.16
N THR A 116 -0.55 -3.80 21.91
CA THR A 116 -0.54 -4.49 23.21
C THR A 116 0.09 -3.57 24.23
N PHE A 117 -0.63 -3.26 25.30
CA PHE A 117 -0.22 -2.35 26.36
C PHE A 117 0.14 -3.13 27.62
N THR A 118 1.20 -2.69 28.29
CA THR A 118 1.61 -3.13 29.62
C THR A 118 1.70 -1.89 30.51
N ASP A 119 1.98 -2.06 31.80
CA ASP A 119 2.06 -0.90 32.70
C ASP A 119 3.19 0.08 32.32
N ASN A 120 4.30 -0.43 31.77
CA ASN A 120 5.53 0.34 31.51
C ASN A 120 5.91 0.43 30.03
N GLY A 121 5.05 -0.04 29.12
CA GLY A 121 5.34 0.03 27.70
C GLY A 121 4.24 -0.56 26.83
N TYR A 122 4.46 -0.55 25.53
CA TYR A 122 3.55 -1.10 24.55
C TYR A 122 4.30 -1.65 23.34
N VAL A 123 3.63 -2.57 22.65
CA VAL A 123 4.07 -3.12 21.37
C VAL A 123 3.00 -2.82 20.32
N ILE A 124 3.43 -2.32 19.16
CA ILE A 124 2.60 -2.16 17.97
C ILE A 124 3.07 -3.16 16.93
N THR A 125 2.16 -3.96 16.40
CA THR A 125 2.41 -4.86 15.26
C THR A 125 1.63 -4.38 14.06
N GLY A 126 2.32 -4.06 12.96
CA GLY A 126 1.74 -3.64 11.69
C GLY A 126 1.84 -4.72 10.63
N THR A 127 0.73 -5.00 9.97
CA THR A 127 0.64 -5.94 8.84
C THR A 127 -0.11 -5.29 7.67
N ASN A 128 0.09 -5.80 6.46
CA ASN A 128 -0.56 -5.27 5.26
C ASN A 128 -1.15 -6.38 4.40
N ALA A 129 -2.45 -6.27 4.11
CA ALA A 129 -3.22 -7.28 3.38
C ALA A 129 -3.06 -7.22 1.85
N ASN A 130 -2.32 -6.24 1.30
CA ASN A 130 -2.14 -6.12 -0.15
C ASN A 130 -1.37 -7.29 -0.77
N ASP A 131 -0.47 -7.93 -0.01
CA ASP A 131 0.29 -9.10 -0.44
C ASP A 131 0.77 -9.88 0.80
N SER A 132 0.56 -11.20 0.82
CA SER A 132 0.90 -12.06 1.97
C SER A 132 2.40 -12.24 2.19
N SER A 133 3.25 -11.82 1.24
CA SER A 133 4.71 -11.85 1.35
C SER A 133 5.29 -10.56 1.94
N LEU A 134 4.45 -9.61 2.36
CA LEU A 134 4.91 -8.36 2.96
C LEU A 134 5.45 -8.60 4.37
N LYS A 135 6.34 -7.71 4.80
CA LYS A 135 6.96 -7.78 6.12
C LYS A 135 5.96 -7.39 7.19
N THR A 136 6.11 -8.00 8.36
CA THR A 136 5.44 -7.55 9.59
C THR A 136 6.36 -6.60 10.32
N TYR A 137 5.83 -5.42 10.66
CA TYR A 137 6.58 -4.38 11.35
C TYR A 137 6.21 -4.36 12.82
N PHE A 138 7.18 -4.12 13.68
CA PHE A 138 7.01 -4.08 15.12
C PHE A 138 7.58 -2.78 15.68
N TYR A 139 6.90 -2.19 16.64
CA TYR A 139 7.45 -1.12 17.46
C TYR A 139 7.32 -1.54 18.92
N ASP A 140 8.44 -1.63 19.62
CA ASP A 140 8.48 -1.85 21.07
C ASP A 140 8.93 -0.56 21.73
N SER A 141 8.10 0.01 22.61
CA SER A 141 8.38 1.27 23.29
C SER A 141 9.65 1.22 24.16
N ASN A 142 10.06 0.03 24.61
CA ASN A 142 11.30 -0.14 25.39
C ASN A 142 12.56 -0.01 24.52
N VAL A 143 12.44 -0.34 23.23
CA VAL A 143 13.55 -0.22 22.25
C VAL A 143 13.51 1.13 21.54
N GLY A 144 12.31 1.68 21.33
CA GLY A 144 12.10 3.00 20.73
C GLY A 144 12.24 3.03 19.19
N ASN A 145 12.43 1.88 18.54
CA ASN A 145 12.65 1.76 17.09
C ASN A 145 11.63 0.82 16.44
N VAL A 146 11.40 1.02 15.14
CA VAL A 146 10.63 0.08 14.32
C VAL A 146 11.56 -1.03 13.82
N SER A 147 11.15 -2.29 14.01
CA SER A 147 11.81 -3.48 13.47
C SER A 147 10.88 -4.25 12.55
N HIS A 148 11.39 -5.25 11.84
CA HIS A 148 10.61 -6.13 10.98
C HIS A 148 11.18 -7.54 10.94
N ASN A 149 10.38 -8.51 10.50
CA ASN A 149 10.80 -9.88 10.23
C ASN A 149 11.37 -10.11 8.83
#